data_AF-A0A7S4W8J2-F1
#
_entry.id   AF-A0A7S4W8J2-F1
#
_cell.length_a   1.000
_cell.length_b   1.000
_cell.length_c   1.000
_cell.angle_alpha   90.00
_cell.angle_beta   90.00
_cell.angle_gamma   90.00
#
_symmetry.space_group_name_H-M   'P 1'
#
loop_
_entity.id
_entity.type
_entity.pdbx_description
1 polymer ?
#
loop_
_entity_poly.entity_id
_entity_poly.type
_entity_poly.pdbx_seq_one_letter_code
_entity_poly.pdbx_strand_id
1 'polypeptide(L)'
;LEWGERPEWVAAGLTHNSGSNPGNFEVPQRDADGNLTGAFANRPDPNCGINESSDQSAAGNSPWGTNALGRCWLSFGDTRDFMEAIDSTALYGNLRWETSPDLTLSAQVMYNRQVVQGRTNPGNPGARVAELPTVRGELPGNTFRAVSGDGQPLFAVPRRDAGGAIVTDAFGQPLPQRGADGN
;
A
#
# COMPACT_ATOMS: atom_id res chain seq x y z
N LEU A 1 -0.35 -22.57 -8.83
CA LEU A 1 -1.35 -22.34 -9.89
C LEU A 1 -1.61 -20.85 -9.91
N GLU A 2 -1.09 -20.17 -10.92
CA GLU A 2 -1.17 -18.72 -11.05
C GLU A 2 -2.54 -18.32 -11.65
N TRP A 3 -3.00 -17.10 -11.39
CA TRP A 3 -4.28 -16.63 -11.95
C TRP A 3 -4.26 -16.51 -13.48
N GLY A 4 -3.10 -16.15 -14.05
CA GLY A 4 -2.90 -16.11 -15.50
C GLY A 4 -3.04 -17.47 -16.20
N GLU A 5 -2.92 -18.59 -15.47
CA GLU A 5 -3.08 -19.94 -16.03
C GLU A 5 -4.56 -20.35 -16.18
N ARG A 6 -5.49 -19.62 -15.56
CA ARG A 6 -6.94 -19.88 -15.54
C ARG A 6 -7.76 -18.58 -15.65
N PRO A 7 -7.67 -17.87 -16.79
CA PRO A 7 -8.34 -16.57 -16.99
C PRO A 7 -9.87 -16.63 -16.83
N GLU A 8 -10.48 -17.78 -17.10
CA GLU A 8 -11.91 -18.00 -16.91
C GLU A 8 -12.35 -17.89 -15.44
N TRP A 9 -11.48 -18.24 -14.49
CA TRP A 9 -11.75 -18.12 -13.06
C TRP A 9 -11.48 -16.70 -12.55
N VAL A 10 -10.49 -16.03 -13.14
CA VAL A 10 -10.18 -14.62 -12.89
C VAL A 10 -11.38 -13.75 -13.27
N ALA A 11 -11.94 -13.95 -14.47
CA ALA A 11 -13.07 -13.19 -14.98
C ALA A 11 -14.38 -13.40 -14.18
N ALA A 12 -14.54 -14.56 -13.54
CA ALA A 12 -15.70 -14.87 -12.71
C ALA A 12 -15.55 -14.42 -11.24
N GLY A 13 -14.35 -14.02 -10.84
CA GLY A 13 -13.99 -13.70 -9.45
C GLY A 13 -13.94 -12.20 -9.16
N LEU A 14 -13.80 -11.86 -7.87
CA LEU A 14 -13.42 -10.51 -7.47
C LEU A 14 -11.91 -10.35 -7.70
N THR A 15 -11.54 -9.49 -8.64
CA THR A 15 -10.14 -9.18 -9.04
C THR A 15 -9.66 -7.82 -8.56
N HIS A 16 -10.49 -7.10 -7.80
CA HIS A 16 -10.25 -5.70 -7.41
C HIS A 16 -10.37 -5.50 -5.91
N ASN A 17 -9.51 -4.64 -5.36
CA ASN A 17 -9.58 -4.24 -3.96
C ASN A 17 -9.33 -2.74 -3.79
N SER A 18 -10.19 -2.07 -3.00
CA SER A 18 -10.06 -0.67 -2.60
C SER A 18 -9.69 -0.49 -1.12
N GLY A 19 -9.18 -1.55 -0.49
CA GLY A 19 -9.15 -1.71 0.95
C GLY A 19 -8.22 -0.78 1.71
N SER A 20 -7.19 -0.21 1.08
CA SER A 20 -6.29 0.82 1.65
C SER A 20 -5.22 1.25 0.64
N ASN A 21 -4.26 2.07 1.10
CA ASN A 21 -2.99 2.44 0.45
C ASN A 21 -2.38 1.30 -0.41
N PRO A 22 -1.79 1.59 -1.59
CA PRO A 22 -1.59 2.92 -2.19
C PRO A 22 -2.78 3.51 -2.96
N GLY A 23 -3.93 2.84 -3.02
CA GLY A 23 -5.06 3.35 -3.80
C GLY A 23 -5.83 4.49 -3.13
N ASN A 24 -5.95 4.46 -1.80
CA ASN A 24 -6.83 5.37 -1.07
C ASN A 24 -6.12 5.97 0.15
N PHE A 25 -6.27 7.28 0.34
CA PHE A 25 -5.55 8.07 1.33
C PHE A 25 -6.51 8.86 2.21
N GLU A 26 -6.10 9.10 3.45
CA GLU A 26 -6.76 10.06 4.33
C GLU A 26 -6.06 11.41 4.20
N VAL A 27 -6.77 12.40 3.68
CA VAL A 27 -6.25 13.73 3.42
C VAL A 27 -6.80 14.69 4.48
N PRO A 28 -5.93 15.39 5.24
CA PRO A 28 -6.37 16.41 6.18
C PRO A 28 -7.20 17.50 5.49
N GLN A 29 -8.31 17.87 6.11
CA GLN A 29 -9.16 18.97 5.64
C GLN A 29 -8.62 20.32 6.10
N ARG A 30 -8.87 21.34 5.28
CA ARG A 30 -8.53 22.73 5.56
C ARG A 30 -9.78 23.62 5.49
N ASP A 31 -9.80 24.66 6.31
CA ASP A 31 -10.83 25.71 6.23
C ASP A 31 -10.55 26.68 5.07
N ALA A 32 -11.42 27.69 4.91
CA ALA A 32 -11.27 28.72 3.87
C ALA A 32 -9.95 29.48 3.99
N ASP A 33 -9.47 29.66 5.22
CA ASP A 33 -8.20 30.32 5.52
C ASP A 33 -6.99 29.41 5.29
N GLY A 34 -7.20 28.13 4.94
CA GLY A 34 -6.15 27.14 4.71
C GLY A 34 -5.58 26.50 5.98
N ASN A 35 -6.18 26.69 7.14
CA ASN A 35 -5.76 26.05 8.39
C ASN A 35 -6.30 24.62 8.47
N LEU A 36 -5.56 23.72 9.12
CA LEU A 36 -6.01 22.35 9.36
C LEU A 36 -7.19 22.36 10.34
N THR A 37 -8.28 21.69 9.99
CA THR A 37 -9.48 21.62 10.83
C THR A 37 -9.42 20.50 11.87
N GLY A 38 -8.43 19.59 11.75
CA GLY A 38 -8.37 18.34 12.51
C GLY A 38 -9.28 17.23 11.97
N ALA A 39 -10.08 17.52 10.94
CA ALA A 39 -10.87 16.52 10.22
C ALA A 39 -10.07 15.94 9.03
N PHE A 40 -10.44 14.73 8.61
CA PHE A 40 -9.85 14.04 7.47
C PHE A 40 -10.93 13.65 6.47
N ALA A 41 -10.57 13.58 5.19
CA ALA A 41 -11.41 13.04 4.14
C ALA A 41 -10.69 11.90 3.42
N ASN A 42 -11.39 10.81 3.16
CA ASN A 42 -10.87 9.75 2.31
C ASN A 42 -10.88 10.22 0.86
N ARG A 43 -9.74 10.11 0.16
CA ARG A 43 -9.60 10.43 -1.25
C ARG A 43 -8.88 9.31 -2.01
N PRO A 44 -9.35 8.97 -3.22
CA PRO A 44 -8.61 8.08 -4.11
C PRO A 44 -7.32 8.77 -4.60
N ASP A 45 -6.29 8.00 -4.91
CA ASP A 45 -5.08 8.51 -5.57
C ASP A 45 -5.46 9.26 -6.85
N PRO A 46 -4.96 10.50 -7.08
CA PRO A 46 -5.24 11.25 -8.29
C PRO A 46 -4.76 10.57 -9.59
N ASN A 47 -3.76 9.69 -9.50
CA ASN A 47 -3.25 8.91 -10.64
C ASN A 47 -4.12 7.69 -10.95
N CYS A 48 -5.14 7.40 -10.13
CA CYS A 48 -6.01 6.27 -10.38
C CYS A 48 -6.70 6.41 -11.74
N GLY A 49 -6.57 5.38 -12.57
CA GLY A 49 -7.11 5.38 -13.92
C GLY A 49 -8.64 5.42 -13.93
N ILE A 50 -9.24 5.82 -15.05
CA ILE A 50 -10.71 5.84 -15.19
C ILE A 50 -11.28 4.55 -15.77
N ASN A 51 -10.44 3.75 -16.44
CA ASN A 51 -10.87 2.57 -17.18
C ASN A 51 -10.21 1.33 -16.60
N GLU A 52 -11.02 0.29 -16.44
CA GLU A 52 -10.57 -1.06 -16.14
C GLU A 52 -10.06 -1.75 -17.40
N SER A 53 -9.01 -2.57 -17.28
CA SER A 53 -8.61 -3.49 -18.34
C SER A 53 -9.71 -4.52 -18.60
N SER A 54 -10.02 -4.82 -19.86
CA SER A 54 -10.93 -5.95 -20.17
C SER A 54 -10.31 -7.31 -19.89
N ASP A 55 -8.98 -7.39 -19.87
CA ASP A 55 -8.25 -8.59 -19.48
C ASP A 55 -7.67 -8.40 -18.08
N GLN A 56 -8.24 -9.14 -17.13
CA GLN A 56 -7.87 -9.07 -15.72
C GLN A 56 -6.69 -9.98 -15.35
N SER A 57 -6.22 -10.80 -16.30
CA SER A 57 -5.11 -11.73 -16.14
C SER A 57 -3.83 -11.26 -16.80
N ALA A 58 -3.91 -10.25 -17.68
CA ALA A 58 -2.76 -9.64 -18.31
C ALA A 58 -1.85 -8.94 -17.28
N ALA A 59 -0.54 -9.16 -17.40
CA ALA A 59 0.45 -8.53 -16.53
C ALA A 59 0.36 -7.00 -16.60
N GLY A 60 0.26 -6.34 -15.44
CA GLY A 60 0.14 -4.89 -15.37
C GLY A 60 -1.20 -4.37 -15.88
N ASN A 61 -2.26 -5.18 -15.81
CA ASN A 61 -3.62 -4.72 -16.04
C ASN A 61 -3.99 -3.61 -15.06
N SER A 62 -4.65 -2.55 -15.54
CA SER A 62 -5.03 -1.40 -14.71
C SER A 62 -3.88 -0.96 -13.77
N PRO A 63 -2.70 -0.60 -14.33
CA PRO A 63 -1.44 -0.51 -13.57
C PRO A 63 -1.45 0.57 -12.47
N TRP A 64 -2.37 1.53 -12.57
CA TRP A 64 -2.56 2.60 -11.59
C TRP A 64 -3.87 2.43 -10.80
N GLY A 65 -4.56 1.30 -10.96
CA GLY A 65 -5.92 1.06 -10.49
C GLY A 65 -7.00 1.76 -11.32
N THR A 66 -8.24 1.54 -10.91
CA THR A 66 -9.45 2.09 -11.52
C THR A 66 -10.25 2.88 -10.47
N ASN A 67 -10.58 4.13 -10.77
CA ASN A 67 -11.39 5.00 -9.93
C ASN A 67 -12.87 4.64 -10.13
N ALA A 68 -13.45 3.97 -9.15
CA ALA A 68 -14.83 3.55 -9.16
C ALA A 68 -15.45 3.75 -7.78
N LEU A 69 -16.69 4.22 -7.73
CA LEU A 69 -17.44 4.43 -6.48
C LEU A 69 -16.71 5.39 -5.51
N GLY A 70 -15.95 6.36 -6.03
CA GLY A 70 -15.19 7.33 -5.24
C GLY A 70 -13.96 6.75 -4.54
N ARG A 71 -13.47 5.59 -4.97
CA ARG A 71 -12.26 4.94 -4.45
C ARG A 71 -11.39 4.44 -5.59
N CYS A 72 -10.09 4.35 -5.35
CA CYS A 72 -9.19 3.65 -6.25
C CYS A 72 -9.21 2.16 -5.96
N TRP A 73 -9.55 1.38 -6.97
CA TRP A 73 -9.55 -0.08 -6.92
C TRP A 73 -8.31 -0.60 -7.61
N LEU A 74 -7.47 -1.29 -6.87
CA LEU A 74 -6.27 -1.93 -7.40
C LEU A 74 -6.63 -3.33 -7.89
N SER A 75 -6.30 -3.61 -9.14
CA SER A 75 -6.42 -4.94 -9.71
C SER A 75 -5.32 -5.84 -9.14
N PHE A 76 -5.66 -7.10 -8.91
CA PHE A 76 -4.73 -8.11 -8.40
C PHE A 76 -4.82 -9.44 -9.15
N GLY A 77 -5.59 -9.48 -10.23
CA GLY A 77 -5.77 -10.69 -11.04
C GLY A 77 -4.51 -11.14 -11.76
N ASP A 78 -3.53 -10.25 -11.94
CA ASP A 78 -2.24 -10.51 -12.57
C ASP A 78 -1.15 -10.97 -11.58
N THR A 79 -1.34 -10.69 -10.30
CA THR A 79 -0.31 -10.80 -9.27
C THR A 79 -0.64 -11.83 -8.19
N ARG A 80 -1.86 -12.36 -8.16
CA ARG A 80 -2.31 -13.33 -7.14
C ARG A 80 -2.25 -14.77 -7.66
N ASP A 81 -2.01 -15.71 -6.75
CA ASP A 81 -2.05 -17.15 -7.04
C ASP A 81 -3.37 -17.79 -6.55
N PHE A 82 -3.88 -18.78 -7.30
CA PHE A 82 -5.03 -19.60 -6.87
C PHE A 82 -4.60 -20.60 -5.80
N MET A 83 -3.37 -21.09 -5.94
CA MET A 83 -2.69 -21.94 -4.98
C MET A 83 -1.27 -21.43 -4.81
N GLU A 84 -0.91 -21.10 -3.57
CA GLU A 84 0.42 -20.64 -3.20
C GLU A 84 1.49 -21.68 -3.56
N ALA A 85 2.68 -21.20 -3.91
CA ALA A 85 3.80 -22.10 -4.16
C ALA A 85 4.30 -22.67 -2.83
N ILE A 86 4.26 -24.00 -2.71
CA ILE A 86 4.72 -24.71 -1.51
C ILE A 86 5.94 -25.55 -1.89
N ASP A 87 7.05 -25.27 -1.22
CA ASP A 87 8.27 -26.10 -1.29
C ASP A 87 8.43 -26.85 0.04
N SER A 88 8.48 -28.19 -0.02
CA SER A 88 8.57 -29.06 1.15
C SER A 88 9.78 -29.98 1.06
N THR A 89 10.68 -29.88 2.04
CA THR A 89 11.81 -30.79 2.22
C THR A 89 11.59 -31.65 3.45
N ALA A 90 11.59 -32.97 3.28
CA ALA A 90 11.52 -33.93 4.37
C ALA A 90 12.77 -34.83 4.35
N LEU A 91 13.47 -34.91 5.48
CA LEU A 91 14.58 -35.84 5.72
C LEU A 91 14.19 -36.75 6.88
N TYR A 92 14.21 -38.05 6.63
CA TYR A 92 13.96 -39.07 7.63
C TYR A 92 15.15 -40.04 7.67
N GLY A 93 15.67 -40.27 8.87
CA GLY A 93 16.73 -41.23 9.13
C GLY A 93 16.39 -42.08 10.34
N ASN A 94 16.64 -43.38 10.25
CA ASN A 94 16.59 -44.30 11.37
C ASN A 94 17.92 -45.04 11.45
N LEU A 95 18.58 -44.97 12.60
CA LEU A 95 19.81 -45.69 12.89
C LEU A 95 19.51 -46.66 14.03
N ARG A 96 19.79 -47.94 13.81
CA ARG A 96 19.75 -48.97 14.85
C ARG A 96 21.12 -49.61 14.93
N TRP A 97 21.68 -49.63 16.13
CA TRP A 97 22.99 -50.21 16.41
C TRP A 97 22.88 -51.18 17.59
N GLU A 98 23.17 -52.45 17.33
CA GLU A 98 23.35 -53.46 18.38
C GLU A 98 24.80 -53.41 18.87
N THR A 99 25.00 -52.90 20.09
CA THR A 99 26.35 -52.77 20.70
C THR A 99 26.76 -54.05 21.41
N SER A 100 25.80 -54.81 21.94
CA SER A 100 26.00 -56.13 22.56
C SER A 100 24.72 -56.96 22.44
N PRO A 101 24.72 -58.26 22.76
CA PRO A 101 23.51 -59.10 22.72
C PRO A 101 22.35 -58.53 23.55
N ASP A 102 22.66 -57.73 24.57
CA ASP A 102 21.71 -57.23 25.55
C ASP A 102 21.38 -55.73 25.37
N LEU A 103 22.07 -55.03 24.46
CA LEU A 103 21.93 -53.58 24.28
C LEU A 103 21.82 -53.20 22.81
N THR A 104 20.65 -52.65 22.46
CA THR A 104 20.39 -51.99 21.19
C THR A 104 20.17 -50.51 21.41
N LEU A 105 20.88 -49.68 20.64
CA LEU A 105 20.66 -48.25 20.55
C LEU A 105 19.87 -47.95 19.27
N SER A 106 18.86 -47.10 19.36
CA SER A 106 18.14 -46.60 18.20
C SER A 106 18.06 -45.07 18.22
N ALA A 107 18.32 -44.45 17.08
CA ALA A 107 18.15 -43.03 16.86
C ALA A 107 17.24 -42.80 15.65
N GLN A 108 16.34 -41.84 15.77
CA GLN A 108 15.47 -41.39 14.69
C GLN A 108 15.69 -39.90 14.49
N VAL A 109 15.95 -39.48 13.27
CA VAL A 109 16.10 -38.08 12.88
C VAL A 109 15.01 -37.77 11.88
N MET A 110 14.22 -36.75 12.20
CA MET A 110 13.21 -36.20 11.30
C MET A 110 13.45 -34.70 11.18
N TYR A 111 13.60 -34.24 9.94
CA TYR A 111 13.68 -32.82 9.62
C TYR A 111 12.67 -32.51 8.53
N ASN A 112 11.76 -31.60 8.81
CA ASN A 112 10.77 -31.12 7.85
C ASN A 112 10.91 -29.60 7.74
N ARG A 113 11.04 -29.11 6.51
CA ARG A 113 11.00 -27.69 6.18
C ARG A 113 9.92 -27.49 5.13
N GLN A 114 9.04 -26.54 5.40
CA GLN A 114 8.06 -26.06 4.44
C GLN A 114 8.25 -24.57 4.23
N VAL A 115 8.33 -24.14 2.99
CA VAL A 115 8.33 -22.74 2.58
C VAL A 115 7.06 -22.52 1.78
N VAL A 116 6.32 -21.49 2.16
CA VAL A 116 5.13 -21.06 1.44
C VAL A 116 5.42 -19.67 0.89
N GLN A 117 5.26 -19.51 -0.41
CA GLN A 117 5.35 -18.23 -1.09
C GLN A 117 3.96 -17.89 -1.65
N GLY A 118 3.27 -16.97 -0.97
CA GLY A 118 2.00 -16.42 -1.42
C GLY A 118 2.20 -15.03 -2.00
N ARG A 119 1.79 -14.83 -3.25
CA ARG A 119 1.65 -13.47 -3.80
C ARG A 119 0.26 -12.94 -3.44
N THR A 120 0.21 -11.86 -2.67
CA THR A 120 -1.03 -11.27 -2.17
C THR A 120 -1.38 -9.98 -2.92
N ASN A 121 -2.60 -9.51 -2.68
CA ASN A 121 -3.11 -8.26 -3.23
C ASN A 121 -2.18 -7.05 -2.94
N PRO A 122 -1.94 -6.15 -3.92
CA PRO A 122 -1.23 -4.86 -3.73
C PRO A 122 -1.90 -3.93 -2.72
N GLY A 123 -3.22 -4.02 -2.54
CA GLY A 123 -3.91 -3.30 -1.45
C GLY A 123 -3.68 -3.97 -0.09
N ASN A 124 -3.00 -3.27 0.81
CA ASN A 124 -2.65 -3.74 2.16
C ASN A 124 -1.80 -5.03 2.17
N PRO A 125 -0.50 -4.93 1.82
CA PRO A 125 0.42 -6.06 1.75
C PRO A 125 0.73 -6.61 3.15
N GLY A 126 -0.14 -7.49 3.65
CA GLY A 126 0.16 -8.53 4.65
C GLY A 126 0.50 -8.09 6.08
N ALA A 127 0.78 -6.82 6.34
CA ALA A 127 1.07 -6.31 7.67
C ALA A 127 0.14 -5.14 7.99
N ARG A 128 -0.62 -5.26 9.09
CA ARG A 128 -1.17 -4.09 9.77
C ARG A 128 0.00 -3.36 10.44
N VAL A 129 0.86 -2.76 9.63
CA VAL A 129 1.90 -1.85 10.10
C VAL A 129 1.22 -0.66 10.75
N ALA A 130 1.93 -0.07 11.72
CA ALA A 130 1.52 1.20 12.31
C ALA A 130 1.18 2.20 11.20
N GLU A 131 0.24 3.09 11.50
CA GLU A 131 -0.18 4.16 10.61
C GLU A 131 1.05 4.82 9.97
N LEU A 132 1.07 4.89 8.64
CA LEU A 132 2.15 5.55 7.93
C LEU A 132 2.23 7.00 8.44
N PRO A 133 3.45 7.52 8.68
CA PRO A 133 3.60 8.88 9.17
C PRO A 133 2.95 9.86 8.19
N THR A 134 2.32 10.91 8.71
CA THR A 134 1.70 11.93 7.87
C THR A 134 2.74 12.55 6.94
N VAL A 135 2.55 12.36 5.64
CA VAL A 135 3.40 12.96 4.62
C VAL A 135 3.00 14.42 4.44
N ARG A 136 3.93 15.34 4.64
CA ARG A 136 3.65 16.78 4.51
C ARG A 136 3.27 17.12 3.06
N GLY A 137 2.21 17.91 2.88
CA GLY A 137 1.68 18.36 1.58
C GLY A 137 2.64 19.21 0.74
N GLU A 138 3.74 19.65 1.36
CA GLU A 138 4.78 20.50 0.80
C GLU A 138 5.86 19.72 0.04
N LEU A 139 5.94 18.40 0.29
CA LEU A 139 6.98 17.58 -0.27
C LEU A 139 6.79 17.47 -1.79
N PRO A 140 7.84 17.76 -2.58
CA PRO A 140 7.78 17.53 -4.02
C PRO A 140 7.51 16.04 -4.26
N GLY A 141 6.39 15.74 -4.95
CA GLY A 141 5.92 14.37 -5.17
C GLY A 141 4.68 13.98 -4.37
N ASN A 142 4.21 14.80 -3.43
CA ASN A 142 2.89 14.57 -2.81
C ASN A 142 1.78 14.87 -3.82
N THR A 143 1.00 13.85 -4.18
CA THR A 143 -0.13 13.94 -5.10
C THR A 143 -1.29 14.77 -4.51
N PHE A 144 -1.38 14.84 -3.18
CA PHE A 144 -2.34 15.69 -2.45
C PHE A 144 -1.66 16.96 -1.93
N ARG A 145 -1.40 17.89 -2.84
CA ARG A 145 -0.87 19.22 -2.46
C ARG A 145 -1.85 19.92 -1.51
N ALA A 146 -1.31 20.50 -0.44
CA ALA A 146 -2.10 21.38 0.39
C ALA A 146 -2.45 22.64 -0.41
N VAL A 147 -3.68 23.12 -0.30
CA VAL A 147 -4.19 24.30 -1.00
C VAL A 147 -5.02 25.16 -0.03
N SER A 148 -5.06 26.46 -0.27
CA SER A 148 -5.96 27.42 0.44
C SER A 148 -7.38 27.35 -0.12
N GLY A 149 -8.32 28.04 0.53
CA GLY A 149 -9.69 28.19 0.03
C GLY A 149 -9.77 28.78 -1.39
N ASP A 150 -8.79 29.61 -1.78
CA ASP A 150 -8.65 30.21 -3.11
C ASP A 150 -7.90 29.31 -4.11
N GLY A 151 -7.59 28.06 -3.74
CA GLY A 151 -6.92 27.08 -4.60
C GLY A 151 -5.40 27.26 -4.75
N GLN A 152 -4.80 28.23 -4.05
CA GLN A 152 -3.35 28.43 -4.09
C GLN A 152 -2.61 27.35 -3.30
N PRO A 153 -1.51 26.76 -3.83
CA PRO A 153 -0.78 25.68 -3.18
C PRO A 153 -0.12 26.17 -1.88
N LEU A 154 -0.54 25.61 -0.74
CA LEU A 154 0.04 25.86 0.57
C LEU A 154 1.12 24.84 0.85
N PHE A 155 2.35 25.29 1.01
CA PHE A 155 3.47 24.42 1.36
C PHE A 155 3.60 24.15 2.87
N ALA A 156 2.61 24.44 3.73
CA ALA A 156 2.52 24.01 5.15
C ALA A 156 1.29 24.70 5.78
N VAL A 157 1.22 24.85 7.11
CA VAL A 157 0.45 25.96 7.71
C VAL A 157 1.01 27.26 7.10
N PRO A 158 0.18 28.12 6.47
CA PRO A 158 0.68 29.33 5.83
C PRO A 158 1.26 30.29 6.86
N ARG A 159 2.41 30.89 6.54
CA ARG A 159 2.94 32.03 7.29
C ARG A 159 1.95 33.17 7.15
N ARG A 160 1.49 33.69 8.29
CA ARG A 160 0.64 34.87 8.35
C ARG A 160 1.44 36.10 8.78
N ASP A 161 1.03 37.26 8.29
CA ASP A 161 1.50 38.54 8.82
C ASP A 161 0.80 38.87 10.15
N ALA A 162 1.14 40.02 10.74
CA ALA A 162 0.54 40.49 12.00
C ALA A 162 -0.98 40.77 11.89
N GLY A 163 -1.51 40.92 10.68
CA GLY A 163 -2.93 41.11 10.39
C GLY A 163 -3.68 39.82 10.08
N GLY A 164 -2.99 38.67 10.08
CA GLY A 164 -3.58 37.36 9.77
C GLY A 164 -3.66 37.03 8.28
N ALA A 165 -3.16 37.88 7.39
CA ALA A 165 -3.14 37.61 5.95
C ALA A 165 -2.01 36.64 5.58
N ILE A 166 -2.24 35.81 4.56
CA ILE A 166 -1.24 34.84 4.07
C ILE A 166 -0.10 35.60 3.37
N VAL A 167 1.14 35.35 3.80
CA VAL A 167 2.33 35.92 3.17
C VAL A 167 2.73 35.09 1.96
N THR A 168 2.89 35.74 0.82
CA THR A 168 3.32 35.12 -0.43
C THR A 168 4.77 35.47 -0.81
N ASP A 169 5.37 34.64 -1.66
CA ASP A 169 6.64 34.91 -2.32
C ASP A 169 6.48 35.85 -3.52
N ALA A 170 7.59 36.16 -4.20
CA ALA A 170 7.60 37.03 -5.38
C ALA A 170 6.81 36.48 -6.58
N PHE A 171 6.46 35.19 -6.56
CA PHE A 171 5.67 34.51 -7.60
C PHE A 171 4.21 34.29 -7.17
N GLY A 172 3.80 34.85 -6.03
CA GLY A 172 2.45 34.74 -5.50
C GLY A 172 2.16 33.41 -4.78
N GLN A 173 3.19 32.60 -4.50
CA GLN A 173 3.03 31.34 -3.78
C GLN A 173 3.08 31.58 -2.27
N PRO A 174 2.16 31.02 -1.49
CA PRO A 174 2.11 31.24 -0.05
C PRO A 174 3.29 30.55 0.67
N LEU A 175 3.96 31.30 1.54
CA LEU A 175 5.12 30.82 2.29
C LEU A 175 4.69 29.93 3.46
N PRO A 176 5.41 28.84 3.76
CA PRO A 176 5.14 28.03 4.94
C PRO A 176 5.53 28.75 6.24
N GLN A 177 4.74 28.56 7.29
CA GLN A 177 5.07 28.98 8.65
C GLN A 177 6.23 28.13 9.18
N ARG A 178 7.35 28.78 9.47
CA ARG A 178 8.57 28.15 9.99
C ARG A 178 8.68 28.40 11.50
N GLY A 179 9.27 27.45 12.21
CA GLY A 179 9.66 27.58 13.62
C GLY A 179 10.75 28.63 13.83
N ALA A 180 11.10 28.88 15.09
CA ALA A 180 12.17 29.83 15.45
C ALA A 180 13.56 29.45 14.89
N ASP A 181 13.72 28.19 14.50
CA ASP A 181 14.91 27.61 13.87
C ASP A 181 14.87 27.67 12.33
N GLY A 182 13.80 28.20 11.73
CA GLY A 182 13.66 28.34 10.28
C GLY A 182 13.23 27.05 9.55
N ASN A 183 12.93 25.97 10.28
CA ASN A 183 12.32 24.76 9.73
C ASN A 183 10.80 24.79 9.82
#